data_AF-A0A524FXZ6-F1
#
_entry.id   AF-A0A524FXZ6-F1
#
_cell.length_a   1.000
_cell.length_b   1.000
_cell.length_c   1.000
_cell.angle_alpha   90.00
_cell.angle_beta   90.00
_cell.angle_gamma   90.00
#
_symmetry.space_group_name_H-M   'P 1'
#
loop_
_entity.id
_entity.type
_entity.pdbx_description
1 polymer ?
#
loop_
_entity_poly.entity_id
_entity_poly.type
_entity_poly.pdbx_seq_one_letter_code
_entity_poly.pdbx_strand_id
1 'polypeptide(L)'
;MSTQSKPQEKKTEPKKPKPKKSSGDEGLMNLANFLGKIAWIIVLIEGFIFIFWGIYYLYWASVVTQVSEQYGVYSYVAADIATLTLYGVLYIIGGILGILFAVAFVKPRFSNKWADKDYDYLLNDVIKLGSTRIPLFLIIGIILEIFMSWWGGLIILVPLLILIFAGPKEYKWTEK
;
A
#
# COMPACT_ATOMS: atom_id res chain seq x y z
N MET A 1 40.29 45.49 -35.78
CA MET A 1 39.33 46.01 -34.78
C MET A 1 38.66 44.81 -34.11
N SER A 2 38.97 44.61 -32.84
CA SER A 2 38.47 43.53 -31.99
C SER A 2 37.04 43.80 -31.54
N THR A 3 36.21 42.76 -31.51
CA THR A 3 35.04 42.74 -30.60
C THR A 3 34.98 41.36 -29.94
N GLN A 4 35.62 41.25 -28.77
CA GLN A 4 35.43 40.12 -27.86
C GLN A 4 34.09 40.30 -27.15
N SER A 5 33.14 39.39 -27.40
CA SER A 5 31.92 39.28 -26.60
C SER A 5 32.25 38.62 -25.25
N LYS A 6 32.04 39.35 -24.15
CA LYS A 6 32.15 38.83 -22.78
C LYS A 6 31.11 37.72 -22.54
N PRO A 7 31.46 36.60 -21.88
CA PRO A 7 30.48 35.65 -21.37
C PRO A 7 29.72 36.25 -20.18
N GLN A 8 28.39 36.25 -20.23
CA GLN A 8 27.54 36.57 -19.08
C GLN A 8 27.62 35.44 -18.05
N GLU A 9 28.20 35.73 -16.88
CA GLU A 9 28.10 34.88 -15.70
C GLU A 9 26.64 34.73 -15.27
N LYS A 10 26.16 33.50 -15.36
CA LYS A 10 24.85 33.08 -14.84
C LYS A 10 24.93 33.15 -13.31
N LYS A 11 24.33 34.20 -12.72
CA LYS A 11 24.15 34.34 -11.27
C LYS A 11 23.43 33.09 -10.74
N THR A 12 24.17 32.19 -10.12
CA THR A 12 23.63 31.09 -9.32
C THR A 12 22.94 31.69 -8.11
N GLU A 13 21.61 31.63 -8.08
CA GLU A 13 20.86 31.93 -6.85
C GLU A 13 21.38 31.05 -5.71
N PRO A 14 21.58 31.62 -4.50
CA PRO A 14 21.98 30.85 -3.34
C PRO A 14 20.89 29.81 -3.04
N LYS A 15 21.24 28.52 -3.16
CA LYS A 15 20.41 27.40 -2.67
C LYS A 15 20.01 27.71 -1.24
N LYS A 16 18.71 27.96 -1.01
CA LYS A 16 18.15 28.09 0.34
C LYS A 16 18.66 26.92 1.18
N PRO A 17 19.23 27.17 2.38
CA PRO A 17 19.68 26.10 3.25
C PRO A 17 18.47 25.21 3.56
N LYS A 18 18.61 23.91 3.25
CA LYS A 18 17.59 22.93 3.65
C LYS A 18 17.43 23.03 5.17
N PRO A 19 16.19 23.11 5.70
CA PRO A 19 15.99 23.14 7.14
C PRO A 19 16.65 21.89 7.77
N LYS A 20 17.36 22.09 8.88
CA LYS A 20 17.91 20.99 9.69
C LYS A 20 16.74 20.09 10.07
N LYS A 21 16.78 18.81 9.64
CA LYS A 21 15.80 17.80 10.01
C LYS A 21 15.71 17.72 11.54
N SER A 22 14.51 17.77 12.07
CA SER A 22 14.28 17.64 13.51
C SER A 22 14.45 16.16 13.92
N SER A 23 14.74 15.90 15.19
CA SER A 23 14.83 14.53 15.70
C SER A 23 13.55 13.71 15.50
N GLY A 24 12.39 14.39 15.41
CA GLY A 24 11.10 13.78 15.09
C GLY A 24 11.02 13.27 13.65
N ASP A 25 11.58 14.02 12.69
CA ASP A 25 11.59 13.64 11.27
C ASP A 25 12.47 12.39 11.03
N GLU A 26 13.56 12.25 11.79
CA GLU A 26 14.41 11.06 11.75
C GLU A 26 13.69 9.83 12.31
N GLY A 27 12.96 9.99 13.42
CA GLY A 27 12.13 8.93 14.01
C GLY A 27 11.05 8.42 13.06
N LEU A 28 10.30 9.32 12.43
CA LEU A 28 9.26 8.98 11.45
C LEU A 28 9.84 8.27 10.23
N MET A 29 10.97 8.75 9.71
CA MET A 29 11.62 8.09 8.56
C MET A 29 12.19 6.72 8.91
N ASN A 30 12.67 6.50 10.14
CA ASN A 30 13.10 5.18 10.59
C ASN A 30 11.92 4.21 10.67
N LEU A 31 10.78 4.66 11.20
CA LEU A 31 9.55 3.87 11.20
C LEU A 31 9.10 3.53 9.78
N ALA A 32 9.04 4.53 8.90
CA ALA A 32 8.65 4.32 7.49
C ALA A 32 9.59 3.35 6.78
N ASN A 33 10.89 3.44 7.04
CA ASN A 33 11.88 2.54 6.48
C ASN A 33 11.72 1.11 7.00
N PHE A 34 11.44 0.94 8.29
CA PHE A 34 11.14 -0.37 8.85
C PHE A 34 9.89 -0.97 8.22
N LEU A 35 8.76 -0.26 8.27
CA LEU A 35 7.47 -0.72 7.73
C LEU A 35 7.56 -1.00 6.23
N GLY A 36 8.19 -0.10 5.46
CA GLY A 36 8.36 -0.25 4.02
C GLY A 36 9.09 -1.53 3.62
N LYS A 37 10.16 -1.89 4.34
CA LYS A 37 10.93 -3.12 4.10
C LYS A 37 10.15 -4.41 4.41
N ILE A 38 9.32 -4.39 5.45
CA ILE A 38 8.57 -5.57 5.89
C ILE A 38 7.14 -5.63 5.33
N ALA A 39 6.69 -4.59 4.61
CA ALA A 39 5.32 -4.49 4.11
C ALA A 39 4.87 -5.74 3.34
N TRP A 40 5.73 -6.28 2.46
CA TRP A 40 5.40 -7.51 1.73
C TRP A 40 5.20 -8.74 2.63
N ILE A 41 5.94 -8.84 3.75
CA ILE A 41 5.78 -9.94 4.71
C ILE A 41 4.42 -9.82 5.40
N ILE A 42 4.04 -8.60 5.80
CA ILE A 42 2.77 -8.34 6.46
C ILE A 42 1.60 -8.63 5.52
N VAL A 43 1.65 -8.14 4.27
CA VAL A 43 0.61 -8.44 3.26
C VAL A 43 0.53 -9.95 2.99
N LEU A 44 1.67 -10.65 2.99
CA LEU A 44 1.70 -12.11 2.83
C LEU A 44 1.05 -12.84 4.01
N ILE A 45 1.35 -12.44 5.25
CA ILE A 45 0.72 -12.99 6.46
C ILE A 45 -0.79 -12.74 6.43
N GLU A 46 -1.20 -11.52 6.10
CA GLU A 46 -2.62 -11.18 5.96
C GLU A 46 -3.32 -12.04 4.90
N GLY A 47 -2.67 -12.28 3.76
CA GLY A 47 -3.20 -13.18 2.74
C GLY A 47 -3.49 -14.59 3.27
N PHE A 48 -2.60 -15.14 4.12
CA PHE A 48 -2.83 -16.43 4.78
C PHE A 48 -3.95 -16.37 5.82
N ILE A 49 -4.03 -15.29 6.61
CA ILE A 49 -5.10 -15.06 7.58
C ILE A 49 -6.46 -15.05 6.87
N PHE A 50 -6.57 -14.38 5.73
CA PHE A 50 -7.80 -14.34 4.93
C PHE A 50 -8.21 -15.71 4.41
N ILE A 51 -7.26 -16.51 3.91
CA ILE A 51 -7.54 -17.88 3.49
C ILE A 51 -8.05 -18.72 4.67
N PHE A 52 -7.41 -18.60 5.84
CA PHE A 52 -7.83 -19.30 7.04
C PHE A 52 -9.25 -18.92 7.47
N TRP A 53 -9.56 -17.62 7.53
CA TRP A 53 -10.91 -17.14 7.84
C TRP A 53 -11.94 -17.60 6.81
N GLY A 54 -11.58 -17.61 5.53
CA GLY A 54 -12.46 -18.09 4.48
C GLY A 54 -12.81 -19.57 4.63
N ILE A 55 -11.81 -20.41 4.93
CA ILE A 55 -12.03 -21.85 5.24
C ILE A 55 -12.91 -22.00 6.49
N TYR A 56 -12.62 -21.22 7.54
CA TYR A 56 -13.42 -21.23 8.76
C TYR A 56 -14.89 -20.88 8.49
N TYR A 57 -15.17 -19.86 7.69
CA TYR A 57 -16.53 -19.48 7.31
C TYR A 57 -17.26 -20.56 6.52
N LEU A 58 -16.58 -21.21 5.57
CA LEU A 58 -17.17 -22.30 4.79
C LEU A 58 -17.48 -23.53 5.66
N TYR A 59 -16.57 -23.88 6.56
CA TYR A 59 -16.82 -24.92 7.55
C TYR A 59 -18.04 -24.58 8.42
N TRP A 60 -18.11 -23.34 8.89
CA TRP A 60 -19.19 -22.91 9.77
C TRP A 60 -20.54 -22.82 9.07
N ALA A 61 -20.57 -22.37 7.81
CA ALA A 61 -21.77 -22.42 6.97
C ALA A 61 -22.29 -23.86 6.81
N SER A 62 -21.40 -24.84 6.63
CA SER A 62 -21.77 -26.26 6.52
C SER A 62 -22.37 -26.80 7.83
N VAL A 63 -21.76 -26.48 8.98
CA VAL A 63 -22.28 -26.91 10.29
C VAL A 63 -23.65 -26.28 10.57
N VAL A 64 -23.80 -24.98 10.35
CA VAL A 64 -25.07 -24.27 10.58
C VAL A 64 -26.17 -24.80 9.66
N THR A 65 -25.84 -25.15 8.41
CA THR A 65 -26.77 -25.80 7.47
C THR A 65 -27.33 -27.08 8.07
N GLN A 66 -26.47 -28.04 8.44
CA GLN A 66 -26.87 -29.34 8.99
C GLN A 66 -27.73 -29.20 10.26
N VAL A 67 -27.32 -28.32 11.18
CA VAL A 67 -28.06 -28.07 12.42
C VAL A 67 -29.43 -27.45 12.12
N SER A 68 -29.48 -26.44 11.26
CA SER A 68 -30.74 -25.74 10.95
C SER A 68 -31.76 -26.62 10.23
N GLU A 69 -31.31 -27.57 9.40
CA GLU A 69 -32.17 -28.59 8.79
C GLU A 69 -32.73 -29.54 9.83
N GLN A 70 -31.89 -30.02 10.76
CA GLN A 70 -32.30 -30.92 11.85
C GLN A 70 -33.40 -30.31 12.74
N TYR A 71 -33.33 -28.99 13.00
CA TYR A 71 -34.32 -28.29 13.80
C TYR A 71 -35.49 -27.69 12.97
N GLY A 72 -35.52 -27.89 11.65
CA GLY A 72 -36.59 -27.39 10.79
C GLY A 72 -36.64 -25.87 10.64
N VAL A 73 -35.54 -25.17 10.92
CA VAL A 73 -35.45 -23.70 10.90
C VAL A 73 -34.63 -23.15 9.74
N TYR A 74 -34.20 -24.01 8.79
CA TYR A 74 -33.36 -23.64 7.66
C TYR A 74 -33.86 -22.39 6.90
N SER A 75 -35.17 -22.30 6.65
CA SER A 75 -35.77 -21.17 5.91
C SER A 75 -35.53 -19.80 6.57
N TYR A 76 -35.37 -19.74 7.90
CA TYR A 76 -35.11 -18.50 8.62
C TYR A 76 -33.64 -18.06 8.53
N VAL A 77 -32.71 -18.99 8.31
CA VAL A 77 -31.26 -18.74 8.33
C VAL A 77 -30.58 -18.92 6.97
N ALA A 78 -31.33 -19.35 5.94
CA ALA A 78 -30.79 -19.63 4.62
C ALA A 78 -30.04 -18.44 3.99
N ALA A 79 -30.57 -17.22 4.17
CA ALA A 79 -29.93 -16.01 3.68
C ALA A 79 -28.59 -15.72 4.39
N ASP A 80 -28.53 -15.95 5.71
CA ASP A 80 -27.31 -15.77 6.50
C ASP A 80 -26.25 -16.81 6.12
N ILE A 81 -26.66 -18.07 5.93
CA ILE A 81 -25.78 -19.14 5.46
C ILE A 81 -25.21 -18.79 4.08
N ALA A 82 -26.05 -18.38 3.13
CA ALA A 82 -25.60 -18.00 1.80
C ALA A 82 -24.61 -16.82 1.83
N THR A 83 -24.87 -15.83 2.69
CA THR A 83 -23.99 -14.69 2.90
C THR A 83 -22.65 -15.13 3.50
N LEU A 84 -22.66 -16.02 4.50
CA LEU A 84 -21.45 -16.56 5.12
C LEU A 84 -20.61 -17.36 4.11
N THR A 85 -21.27 -18.17 3.28
CA THR A 85 -20.61 -18.91 2.20
C THR A 85 -19.96 -17.97 1.18
N LEU A 86 -20.68 -16.93 0.74
CA LEU A 86 -20.15 -15.94 -0.17
C LEU A 86 -18.93 -15.23 0.43
N TYR A 87 -19.01 -14.78 1.69
CA TYR A 87 -17.87 -14.21 2.38
C TYR A 87 -16.70 -15.19 2.43
N GLY A 88 -16.93 -16.45 2.81
CA GLY A 88 -15.88 -17.47 2.84
C GLY A 88 -15.13 -17.60 1.51
N VAL A 89 -15.85 -17.65 0.39
CA VAL A 89 -15.26 -17.69 -0.95
C VAL A 89 -14.47 -16.41 -1.27
N LEU A 90 -15.04 -15.24 -0.99
CA LEU A 90 -14.38 -13.96 -1.25
C LEU A 90 -13.11 -13.78 -0.40
N TYR A 91 -13.10 -14.23 0.86
CA TYR A 91 -11.92 -14.23 1.72
C TYR A 91 -10.80 -15.10 1.15
N ILE A 92 -11.11 -16.30 0.64
CA ILE A 92 -10.12 -17.17 -0.01
C ILE A 92 -9.54 -16.50 -1.26
N ILE A 93 -10.40 -15.98 -2.15
CA ILE A 93 -9.97 -15.30 -3.37
C ILE A 93 -9.10 -14.08 -3.03
N GLY A 94 -9.56 -13.23 -2.10
CA GLY A 94 -8.84 -12.05 -1.64
C GLY A 94 -7.49 -12.41 -1.02
N GLY A 95 -7.42 -13.45 -0.20
CA GLY A 95 -6.17 -13.93 0.38
C GLY A 95 -5.17 -14.45 -0.65
N ILE A 96 -5.62 -15.22 -1.64
CA ILE A 96 -4.76 -15.68 -2.75
C ILE A 96 -4.23 -14.49 -3.54
N LEU A 97 -5.10 -13.56 -3.92
CA LEU A 97 -4.69 -12.35 -4.65
C LEU A 97 -3.72 -11.51 -3.81
N GLY A 98 -3.96 -11.37 -2.51
CA GLY A 98 -3.07 -10.68 -1.58
C GLY A 98 -1.67 -11.29 -1.54
N ILE A 99 -1.55 -12.63 -1.46
CA ILE A 99 -0.25 -13.33 -1.52
C ILE A 99 0.45 -13.08 -2.86
N LEU A 100 -0.28 -13.18 -3.97
CA LEU A 100 0.28 -12.92 -5.30
C LEU A 100 0.78 -11.48 -5.41
N PHE A 101 0.00 -10.50 -4.96
CA PHE A 101 0.40 -9.09 -4.93
C PHE A 101 1.60 -8.84 -4.03
N ALA A 102 1.66 -9.48 -2.85
CA ALA A 102 2.78 -9.36 -1.92
C ALA A 102 4.09 -9.78 -2.58
N VAL A 103 4.09 -10.93 -3.25
CA VAL A 103 5.30 -11.51 -3.87
C VAL A 103 5.64 -10.82 -5.19
N ALA A 104 4.65 -10.60 -6.07
CA ALA A 104 4.88 -10.11 -7.43
C ALA A 104 5.03 -8.59 -7.51
N PHE A 105 4.41 -7.84 -6.60
CA PHE A 105 4.40 -6.37 -6.65
C PHE A 105 5.02 -5.72 -5.41
N VAL A 106 4.49 -5.98 -4.21
CA VAL A 106 4.92 -5.28 -2.99
C VAL A 106 6.39 -5.54 -2.71
N LYS A 107 6.84 -6.80 -2.75
CA LYS A 107 8.24 -7.15 -2.51
C LYS A 107 9.21 -6.45 -3.49
N PRO A 108 9.14 -6.68 -4.82
CA PRO A 108 10.14 -6.16 -5.75
C PRO A 108 10.05 -4.64 -5.97
N ARG A 109 8.85 -4.07 -5.98
CA ARG A 109 8.64 -2.68 -6.39
C ARG A 109 8.44 -1.71 -5.22
N PHE A 110 8.07 -2.20 -4.04
CA PHE A 110 7.93 -1.35 -2.84
C PHE A 110 9.01 -1.66 -1.81
N SER A 111 9.02 -2.86 -1.25
CA SER A 111 9.87 -3.19 -0.10
C SER A 111 11.36 -3.21 -0.44
N ASN A 112 11.75 -3.73 -1.61
CA ASN A 112 13.14 -3.66 -2.06
C ASN A 112 13.57 -2.20 -2.28
N LYS A 113 12.69 -1.35 -2.82
CA LYS A 113 12.98 0.07 -3.05
C LYS A 113 13.14 0.85 -1.75
N TRP A 114 12.37 0.51 -0.72
CA TRP A 114 12.62 0.98 0.64
C TRP A 114 13.95 0.46 1.21
N ALA A 115 14.29 -0.80 0.98
CA ALA A 115 15.56 -1.39 1.41
C ALA A 115 16.77 -0.68 0.78
N ASP A 116 16.68 -0.38 -0.50
CA ASP A 116 17.70 0.29 -1.30
C ASP A 116 17.71 1.82 -1.12
N LYS A 117 16.74 2.37 -0.36
CA LYS A 117 16.49 3.81 -0.20
C LYS A 117 16.28 4.54 -1.54
N ASP A 118 15.75 3.83 -2.53
CA ASP A 118 15.38 4.37 -3.84
C ASP A 118 14.04 5.12 -3.75
N TYR A 119 14.06 6.21 -2.98
CA TYR A 119 12.90 7.06 -2.75
C TYR A 119 12.45 7.80 -4.01
N ASP A 120 13.36 8.00 -4.96
CA ASP A 120 13.04 8.61 -6.24
C ASP A 120 12.11 7.71 -7.04
N TYR A 121 12.36 6.39 -7.08
CA TYR A 121 11.43 5.45 -7.69
C TYR A 121 10.07 5.48 -6.98
N LEU A 122 10.05 5.36 -5.65
CA LEU A 122 8.80 5.29 -4.87
C LEU A 122 7.91 6.53 -5.03
N LEU A 123 8.51 7.70 -5.20
CA LEU A 123 7.79 8.95 -5.39
C LEU A 123 7.48 9.22 -6.87
N ASN A 124 8.33 8.83 -7.82
CA ASN A 124 8.14 9.17 -9.24
C ASN A 124 7.48 8.08 -10.09
N ASP A 125 7.33 6.86 -9.57
CA ASP A 125 6.47 5.84 -10.16
C ASP A 125 5.00 6.24 -9.91
N VAL A 126 4.46 7.06 -10.82
CA VAL A 126 3.18 7.74 -10.66
C VAL A 126 2.22 7.41 -11.79
N ILE A 127 0.92 7.40 -11.47
CA ILE A 127 -0.15 7.50 -12.45
C ILE A 127 -0.46 8.99 -12.66
N LYS A 128 -0.52 9.40 -13.93
CA LYS A 128 -0.86 10.76 -14.32
C LYS A 128 -2.36 10.85 -14.62
N LEU A 129 -3.04 11.81 -14.01
CA LEU A 129 -4.43 12.15 -14.28
C LEU A 129 -4.50 13.64 -14.62
N GLY A 130 -4.49 13.96 -15.92
CA GLY A 130 -4.30 15.33 -16.40
C GLY A 130 -2.93 15.87 -15.95
N SER A 131 -2.93 16.98 -15.21
CA SER A 131 -1.71 17.58 -14.63
C SER A 131 -1.30 16.98 -13.28
N THR A 132 -2.16 16.16 -12.66
CA THR A 132 -1.95 15.61 -11.32
C THR A 132 -1.16 14.31 -11.37
N ARG A 133 -0.19 14.16 -10.46
CA ARG A 133 0.65 12.98 -10.29
C ARG A 133 0.28 12.30 -8.98
N ILE A 134 -0.07 11.01 -9.05
CA ILE A 134 -0.40 10.20 -7.87
C ILE A 134 0.57 9.02 -7.82
N PRO A 135 1.34 8.83 -6.73
CA PRO A 135 2.22 7.67 -6.60
C PRO A 135 1.45 6.36 -6.74
N LEU A 136 1.97 5.44 -7.57
CA LEU A 136 1.32 4.17 -7.87
C LEU A 136 1.02 3.38 -6.59
N PHE A 137 1.97 3.36 -5.65
CA PHE A 137 1.79 2.66 -4.38
C PHE A 137 0.79 3.29 -3.43
N LEU A 138 0.41 4.56 -3.63
CA LEU A 138 -0.68 5.17 -2.89
C LEU A 138 -2.01 4.57 -3.36
N ILE A 139 -2.17 4.40 -4.66
CA ILE A 139 -3.35 3.78 -5.27
C ILE A 139 -3.40 2.28 -4.91
N ILE A 140 -2.29 1.55 -5.06
CA ILE A 140 -2.22 0.14 -4.69
C ILE A 140 -2.53 -0.04 -3.20
N GLY A 141 -1.99 0.81 -2.32
CA GLY A 141 -2.28 0.77 -0.89
C GLY A 141 -3.77 0.95 -0.60
N ILE A 142 -4.45 1.90 -1.25
CA ILE A 142 -5.90 2.11 -1.10
C ILE A 142 -6.70 0.89 -1.60
N ILE A 143 -6.30 0.31 -2.74
CA ILE A 143 -6.96 -0.89 -3.28
C ILE A 143 -6.82 -2.05 -2.29
N LEU A 144 -5.60 -2.31 -1.80
CA LEU A 144 -5.36 -3.38 -0.82
C LEU A 144 -6.11 -3.12 0.49
N GLU A 145 -6.24 -1.87 0.91
CA GLU A 145 -7.02 -1.50 2.10
C GLU A 145 -8.49 -1.92 1.96
N ILE A 146 -9.13 -1.62 0.82
CA ILE A 146 -10.54 -1.95 0.57
C ILE A 146 -10.75 -3.46 0.49
N PHE A 147 -9.87 -4.16 -0.22
CA PHE A 147 -10.04 -5.60 -0.47
C PHE A 147 -9.52 -6.51 0.65
N MET A 148 -8.69 -5.99 1.55
CA MET A 148 -8.13 -6.74 2.69
C MET A 148 -8.62 -6.18 4.04
N SER A 149 -9.91 -5.87 4.12
CA SER A 149 -10.63 -5.52 5.36
C SER A 149 -9.97 -4.41 6.18
N TRP A 150 -9.49 -3.35 5.53
CA TRP A 150 -8.99 -2.13 6.18
C TRP A 150 -7.70 -2.30 7.00
N TRP A 151 -6.91 -3.33 6.70
CA TRP A 151 -5.60 -3.52 7.33
C TRP A 151 -4.48 -3.84 6.34
N GLY A 152 -4.79 -4.48 5.20
CA GLY A 152 -3.77 -4.88 4.23
C GLY A 152 -3.11 -3.71 3.48
N GLY A 153 -3.74 -2.54 3.40
CA GLY A 153 -3.22 -1.38 2.68
C GLY A 153 -2.42 -0.42 3.56
N LEU A 154 -2.80 -0.29 4.84
CA LEU A 154 -2.17 0.61 5.82
C LEU A 154 -0.65 0.45 5.90
N ILE A 155 -0.15 -0.78 5.82
CA ILE A 155 1.29 -1.06 5.90
C ILE A 155 2.09 -0.50 4.72
N ILE A 156 1.43 -0.22 3.60
CA ILE A 156 2.01 0.44 2.42
C ILE A 156 1.74 1.95 2.49
N LEU A 157 0.52 2.34 2.88
CA LEU A 157 0.10 3.73 2.92
C LEU A 157 0.88 4.56 3.94
N VAL A 158 1.05 4.05 5.17
CA VAL A 158 1.75 4.78 6.24
C VAL A 158 3.18 5.15 5.85
N PRO A 159 4.06 4.21 5.46
CA PRO A 159 5.42 4.59 5.06
C PRO A 159 5.44 5.50 3.83
N LEU A 160 4.52 5.33 2.88
CA LEU A 160 4.45 6.18 1.69
C LEU A 160 4.00 7.61 2.00
N LEU A 161 3.01 7.79 2.88
CA LEU A 161 2.58 9.11 3.34
C LEU A 161 3.70 9.81 4.11
N ILE A 162 4.40 9.08 4.98
CA ILE A 162 5.60 9.61 5.65
C ILE A 162 6.66 10.01 4.61
N LEU A 163 6.87 9.22 3.56
CA LEU A 163 7.82 9.57 2.51
C LEU A 163 7.41 10.82 1.72
N ILE A 164 6.12 11.01 1.45
CA ILE A 164 5.60 12.16 0.72
C ILE A 164 5.77 13.46 1.53
N PHE A 165 5.50 13.42 2.84
CA PHE A 165 5.47 14.62 3.68
C PHE A 165 6.75 14.88 4.50
N ALA A 166 7.43 13.83 4.94
CA ALA A 166 8.65 13.88 5.77
C ALA A 166 9.90 13.31 5.06
N GLY A 167 9.77 12.95 3.79
CA GLY A 167 10.85 12.39 2.99
C GLY A 167 12.04 13.33 2.81
N PRO A 168 13.18 12.81 2.34
CA PRO A 168 14.38 13.61 2.08
C PRO A 168 14.25 14.59 0.90
N LYS A 169 13.18 14.46 0.10
CA LYS A 169 12.89 15.27 -1.08
C LYS A 169 11.42 15.66 -1.07
N GLU A 170 11.14 16.90 -1.50
CA GLU A 170 9.77 17.38 -1.68
C GLU A 170 9.11 16.65 -2.85
N TYR A 171 7.91 16.13 -2.63
CA TYR A 171 7.10 15.53 -3.67
C TYR A 171 6.40 16.59 -4.53
N LYS A 172 6.41 16.41 -5.85
CA LYS A 172 5.74 17.30 -6.81
C LYS A 172 4.44 16.67 -7.28
N TRP A 173 3.32 17.20 -6.80
CA TRP A 173 1.97 16.76 -7.15
C TRP A 173 1.55 17.08 -8.58
N THR A 174 2.21 18.03 -9.24
CA THR A 174 1.90 18.43 -10.62
C THR A 174 3.11 18.35 -11.54
N GLU A 175 2.85 18.13 -12.83
CA GLU A 175 3.85 18.41 -13.86
C GLU A 175 3.90 19.92 -14.06
N LYS A 176 5.07 20.51 -13.80
CA LYS A 176 5.35 21.90 -14.21
C LYS A 176 5.61 21.94 -15.70
#